data_AF-A0A845YQF9-F1
#
_entry.id   AF-A0A845YQF9-F1
#
_cell.length_a   1.000
_cell.length_b   1.000
_cell.length_c   1.000
_cell.angle_alpha   90.00
_cell.angle_beta   90.00
_cell.angle_gamma   90.00
#
_symmetry.space_group_name_H-M   'P 1'
#
loop_
_entity.id
_entity.type
_entity.pdbx_description
1 polymer ?
#
loop_
_entity_poly.entity_id
_entity_poly.type
_entity_poly.pdbx_seq_one_letter_code
_entity_poly.pdbx_strand_id
1 'polypeptide(L)' 'MTRNYSRQKLQRILSNPDFSQEGVTGKIRFSESGDRQFVEKDKPLLVQVKPSVKSGKYEFIILEQ' A
#
# COMPACT_ATOMS: atom_id res chain seq x y z
N MET A 1 -27.11 9.65 -7.28
CA MET A 1 -27.40 8.87 -6.06
C MET A 1 -26.12 8.74 -5.25
N THR A 2 -25.95 9.55 -4.21
CA THR A 2 -24.78 9.45 -3.31
C THR A 2 -25.01 8.22 -2.43
N ARG A 3 -24.22 7.16 -2.62
CA ARG A 3 -24.34 5.96 -1.80
C ARG A 3 -23.89 6.32 -0.38
N ASN A 4 -24.84 6.39 0.57
CA ASN A 4 -24.53 6.54 1.99
C ASN A 4 -23.92 5.24 2.52
N TYR A 5 -22.61 5.10 2.38
CA TYR A 5 -21.86 4.08 3.09
C TYR A 5 -21.60 4.60 4.51
N SER A 6 -22.23 3.99 5.51
CA SER A 6 -21.86 4.27 6.90
C SER A 6 -20.40 3.85 7.13
N ARG A 7 -19.71 4.53 8.05
CA ARG A 7 -18.32 4.19 8.43
C ARG A 7 -18.18 2.70 8.77
N GLN A 8 -19.15 2.15 9.50
CA GLN A 8 -19.20 0.75 9.89
C GLN A 8 -19.30 -0.19 8.69
N LYS A 9 -20.10 0.18 7.67
CA LYS A 9 -20.24 -0.61 6.44
C LYS A 9 -18.94 -0.61 5.64
N LEU A 10 -18.25 0.52 5.53
CA LEU A 10 -16.95 0.60 4.87
C LEU A 10 -15.90 -0.25 5.58
N GLN A 11 -15.82 -0.14 6.92
CA GLN A 11 -14.89 -0.93 7.72
C GLN A 11 -15.09 -2.43 7.49
N ARG A 12 -16.34 -2.90 7.54
CA ARG A 12 -16.68 -4.31 7.28
C ARG A 12 -16.30 -4.79 5.87
N ILE A 13 -16.45 -3.94 4.87
CA ILE A 13 -16.08 -4.29 3.48
C ILE A 13 -14.57 -4.38 3.35
N LEU A 14 -13.85 -3.38 3.88
CA LEU A 14 -12.40 -3.25 3.72
C LEU A 14 -11.63 -4.29 4.55
N SER A 15 -12.16 -4.71 5.70
CA SER A 15 -11.54 -5.72 6.56
C SER A 15 -11.85 -7.16 6.15
N ASN A 16 -12.60 -7.39 5.06
CA ASN A 16 -12.87 -8.74 4.57
C ASN A 16 -11.57 -9.36 4.02
N PRO A 17 -11.16 -10.57 4.44
CA PRO A 17 -9.95 -11.25 3.93
C PRO A 17 -9.91 -11.45 2.40
N ASP A 18 -11.08 -11.55 1.77
CA ASP A 18 -11.23 -11.69 0.32
C ASP A 18 -11.14 -10.34 -0.41
N PHE A 19 -11.33 -9.24 0.33
CA PHE A 19 -11.12 -7.91 -0.22
C PHE A 19 -9.63 -7.62 -0.34
N SER A 20 -9.23 -7.13 -1.50
CA SER A 20 -7.91 -6.61 -1.74
C SER A 20 -7.93 -5.64 -2.91
N GLN A 21 -7.01 -4.70 -2.91
CA GLN A 21 -6.90 -3.70 -3.97
C GLN A 21 -5.44 -3.59 -4.41
N GLU A 22 -5.21 -3.56 -5.72
CA GLU A 22 -3.88 -3.26 -6.27
C GLU A 22 -3.55 -1.78 -6.01
N GLY A 23 -2.43 -1.53 -5.32
CA GLY A 23 -1.94 -0.21 -4.98
C GLY A 23 -0.57 0.08 -5.59
N VAL A 24 -0.02 1.27 -5.30
CA VAL A 24 1.29 1.70 -5.84
C VAL A 24 2.44 0.83 -5.33
N THR A 25 2.28 0.21 -4.16
CA THR A 25 3.29 -0.61 -3.49
C THR A 25 2.94 -2.10 -3.50
N GLY A 26 2.07 -2.54 -4.41
CA GLY A 26 1.56 -3.91 -4.46
C GLY A 26 0.18 -4.07 -3.86
N LYS A 27 -0.15 -5.29 -3.43
CA LYS A 27 -1.51 -5.68 -3.05
C LYS A 27 -1.82 -5.24 -1.64
N ILE A 28 -2.84 -4.39 -1.47
CA ILE A 28 -3.24 -3.83 -0.18
C ILE A 28 -4.43 -4.60 0.39
N ARG A 29 -4.33 -4.94 1.68
CA ARG A 29 -5.42 -5.45 2.53
C ARG A 29 -5.52 -4.61 3.80
N PHE A 30 -6.66 -4.70 4.48
CA PHE A 30 -6.88 -4.02 5.76
C PHE A 30 -7.24 -5.02 6.86
N SER A 31 -6.72 -4.80 8.06
CA SER A 31 -7.16 -5.48 9.27
C SER A 31 -8.54 -4.97 9.72
N GLU A 32 -9.12 -5.64 10.72
CA GLU A 32 -10.35 -5.17 11.37
C GLU A 32 -10.18 -3.81 12.08
N SER A 33 -8.97 -3.49 12.55
CA SER A 33 -8.61 -2.17 13.08
C SER A 33 -8.46 -1.09 12.00
N GLY A 34 -8.39 -1.48 10.73
CA GLY A 34 -8.17 -0.59 9.59
C GLY A 34 -6.70 -0.37 9.24
N ASP A 35 -5.78 -1.09 9.88
CA ASP A 35 -4.36 -1.05 9.55
C ASP A 35 -4.10 -1.76 8.22
N ARG A 36 -3.11 -1.27 7.46
CA ARG A 36 -2.70 -1.94 6.23
C ARG A 36 -1.96 -3.23 6.57
N GLN A 37 -2.37 -4.32 5.94
CA GLN A 37 -1.68 -5.59 6.01
C GLN A 37 -0.89 -5.80 4.71
N PHE A 38 0.41 -6.05 4.87
CA PHE A 38 1.30 -6.44 3.79
C PHE A 38 1.22 -7.95 3.60
N VAL A 39 1.07 -8.42 2.36
CA VAL A 39 1.24 -9.85 2.07
C VAL A 39 2.75 -10.13 2.09
N GLU A 40 3.19 -11.37 2.39
CA GLU A 40 4.63 -11.69 2.52
C GLU A 40 5.51 -11.32 1.30
N LYS A 41 4.90 -11.09 0.14
CA LYS A 41 5.58 -10.61 -1.08
C LYS A 41 5.75 -9.09 -1.13
N ASP A 42 5.03 -8.34 -0.30
CA ASP A 42 5.06 -6.88 -0.17
C ASP A 42 5.97 -6.47 0.99
N LYS A 43 7.18 -7.06 1.08
CA LYS A 43 8.13 -6.72 2.14
C LYS A 43 8.50 -5.23 2.06
N PRO A 44 8.58 -4.53 3.20
CA PRO A 44 9.06 -3.16 3.21
C PRO A 44 10.48 -3.11 2.64
N LEU A 45 10.72 -2.17 1.72
CA LEU A 45 12.02 -1.97 1.09
C LEU A 45 12.71 -0.76 1.73
N LEU A 46 13.97 -0.94 2.13
CA LEU A 46 14.83 0.20 2.43
C LEU A 46 15.44 0.69 1.13
N VAL A 47 15.33 2.00 0.86
CA VAL A 47 15.85 2.60 -0.37
C VAL A 47 16.74 3.80 -0.06
N GLN A 48 17.84 3.93 -0.78
CA GLN A 48 18.64 5.15 -0.81
C GLN A 48 18.19 6.03 -1.97
N VAL A 49 17.84 7.27 -1.66
CA VAL A 49 17.50 8.28 -2.66
C VAL A 49 18.79 8.94 -3.15
N LYS A 50 19.04 8.92 -4.46
CA LYS A 50 20.17 9.60 -5.09
C LYS A 50 19.70 10.52 -6.23
N PRO A 51 20.22 11.75 -6.31
CA PRO A 51 19.99 12.58 -7.49
C PRO A 51 20.74 11.97 -8.69
N SER A 52 20.11 11.96 -9.85
CA SER A 52 20.68 11.48 -11.11
C SER A 52 20.81 12.64 -12.09
N VAL A 53 22.05 13.06 -12.32
CA VAL A 53 22.38 14.17 -13.23
C VAL A 53 21.98 13.85 -14.67
N LYS A 54 21.95 12.57 -15.05
CA LYS A 54 21.55 12.13 -16.39
C LYS A 54 20.05 12.25 -16.64
N SER A 55 19.22 11.96 -15.63
CA SER A 55 17.76 11.99 -15.77
C SER A 55 17.13 13.29 -15.27
N GLY A 56 17.88 14.11 -14.52
CA GLY A 56 17.35 15.29 -13.83
C GLY A 56 16.35 14.95 -12.73
N LYS A 57 16.35 13.69 -12.26
CA LYS A 57 15.39 13.15 -11.28
C LYS A 57 16.11 12.46 -10.13
N TYR A 58 15.33 11.99 -9.16
CA TYR A 58 15.81 11.08 -8.12
C TYR A 58 15.67 9.63 -8.56
N GLU A 59 16.70 8.85 -8.28
CA GLU A 59 16.71 7.41 -8.39
C GLU A 59 16.63 6.79 -6.99
N PHE A 60 15.87 5.71 -6.88
CA PHE A 60 15.72 4.93 -5.64
C PHE A 60 16.50 3.64 -5.80
N ILE A 61 17.56 3.48 -5.01
CA ILE A 61 18.39 2.27 -5.01
C ILE A 61 17.96 1.41 -3.82
N ILE A 62 17.50 0.20 -4.08
CA ILE A 62 17.15 -0.76 -3.03
C ILE A 62 18.42 -1.13 -2.27
N LEU A 63 18.37 -1.00 -0.93
CA LEU A 63 19.39 -1.49 -0.04
C LEU A 63 18.96 -2.88 0.43
N GLU A 64 19.74 -3.91 0.08
CA GLU A 64 19.52 -5.25 0.65
C GLU A 64 19.79 -5.19 2.16
N GLN A 65 18.88 -5.80 2.94
CA GLN A 65 19.00 -5.94 4.39
C GLN A 65 19.58 -7.30 4.74
#